data_AF-A0A2R4K2P9-F1
#
_entry.id   AF-A0A2R4K2P9-F1
#
_cell.length_a   1.000
_cell.length_b   1.000
_cell.length_c   1.000
_cell.angle_alpha   90.00
_cell.angle_beta   90.00
_cell.angle_gamma   90.00
#
_symmetry.space_group_name_H-M   'P 1'
#
loop_
_entity.id
_entity.type
_entity.pdbx_description
1 polymer ?
#
loop_
_entity_poly.entity_id
_entity_poly.type
_entity_poly.pdbx_seq_one_letter_code
_entity_poly.pdbx_strand_id
1 'polypeptide(L)'
;MPMNPNELPEITLQAYSDIERVNLQGKPLSLAYRSESLQLSLSNEYAKDRSLGSPGGGLSFQGGGSNELTVTFLLFEGVYTNLAKFTAGLGSIQDQLTQLYACCYSIDGASHQPRFLTLTWDKTMPFPYGRKKFLGILRSIRLKAESVGPNGKAASVAAECQFDECISRKQRLKAAKLNSPDLTHVRQIVAGDRLDLKTWSIYGDSALTPQIARSNDLDSPRLLRPGMTVAFPPYRSEEGQA
;
A
#
# COMPACT_ATOMS: atom_id res chain seq x y z
N MET A 1 -10.77 -19.97 11.29
CA MET A 1 -10.78 -21.30 10.65
C MET A 1 -9.38 -21.61 10.17
N PRO A 2 -8.79 -22.76 10.52
CA PRO A 2 -7.55 -23.21 9.91
C PRO A 2 -7.86 -23.63 8.46
N MET A 3 -7.13 -23.07 7.50
CA MET A 3 -7.31 -23.34 6.06
C MET A 3 -6.70 -24.68 5.67
N ASN A 4 -7.27 -25.30 4.64
CA ASN A 4 -6.74 -26.51 4.00
C ASN A 4 -5.41 -26.18 3.29
N PRO A 5 -4.32 -26.94 3.50
CA PRO A 5 -3.01 -26.69 2.89
C PRO A 5 -2.95 -26.94 1.36
N ASN A 6 -4.05 -27.40 0.76
CA ASN A 6 -4.14 -27.74 -0.67
C ASN A 6 -4.89 -26.70 -1.53
N GLU A 7 -5.37 -25.61 -0.95
CA GLU A 7 -6.07 -24.58 -1.72
C GLU A 7 -5.09 -23.50 -2.20
N LEU A 8 -5.10 -23.25 -3.52
CA LEU A 8 -4.23 -22.22 -4.11
C LEU A 8 -4.61 -20.85 -3.54
N PRO A 9 -3.62 -19.98 -3.24
CA PRO A 9 -3.92 -18.67 -2.69
C PRO A 9 -4.56 -17.80 -3.78
N GLU A 10 -5.57 -17.03 -3.39
CA GLU A 10 -6.35 -16.18 -4.29
C GLU A 10 -6.15 -14.69 -3.96
N ILE A 11 -6.17 -13.87 -5.00
CA ILE A 11 -6.22 -12.41 -4.92
C ILE A 11 -7.51 -11.95 -5.61
N THR A 12 -8.22 -11.04 -4.96
CA THR A 12 -9.41 -10.41 -5.52
C THR A 12 -9.04 -9.03 -6.07
N LEU A 13 -9.28 -8.87 -7.37
CA LEU A 13 -9.11 -7.65 -8.14
C LEU A 13 -10.43 -6.89 -8.21
N GLN A 14 -10.42 -5.61 -7.87
CA GLN A 14 -11.54 -4.70 -8.02
C GLN A 14 -11.11 -3.48 -8.83
N ALA A 15 -11.86 -3.16 -9.89
CA ALA A 15 -11.60 -2.01 -10.75
C ALA A 15 -12.52 -0.83 -10.42
N TYR A 16 -11.99 0.37 -10.61
CA TYR A 16 -12.63 1.65 -10.33
C TYR A 16 -12.32 2.62 -11.47
N SER A 17 -13.27 3.51 -11.78
CA SER A 17 -13.06 4.59 -12.76
C SER A 17 -12.30 5.79 -12.18
N ASP A 18 -12.31 5.94 -10.85
CA ASP A 18 -11.76 7.10 -10.15
C ASP A 18 -10.63 6.73 -9.20
N ILE A 19 -9.68 7.67 -9.02
CA ILE A 19 -8.53 7.48 -8.12
C ILE A 19 -8.94 7.38 -6.64
N GLU A 20 -10.09 7.96 -6.27
CA GLU A 20 -10.66 7.88 -4.92
C GLU A 20 -11.31 6.51 -4.65
N ARG A 21 -11.52 5.70 -5.69
CA ARG A 21 -12.08 4.34 -5.66
C ARG A 21 -13.49 4.29 -5.08
N VAL A 22 -14.33 5.21 -5.53
CA VAL A 22 -15.75 5.30 -5.16
C VAL A 22 -16.63 4.57 -6.17
N ASN A 23 -16.31 4.72 -7.46
CA ASN A 23 -17.13 4.21 -8.56
C ASN A 23 -16.59 2.86 -9.02
N LEU A 24 -17.20 1.78 -8.49
CA LEU A 24 -16.86 0.41 -8.88
C LEU A 24 -17.22 0.15 -10.35
N GLN A 25 -16.28 -0.44 -11.09
CA GLN A 25 -16.46 -0.84 -12.48
C GLN A 25 -16.35 -2.37 -12.60
N GLY A 26 -17.42 -3.00 -13.06
CA GLY A 26 -17.48 -4.45 -13.24
C GLY A 26 -17.60 -5.23 -11.93
N LYS A 27 -17.49 -6.55 -12.04
CA LYS A 27 -17.55 -7.48 -10.89
C LYS A 27 -16.14 -7.71 -10.34
N PRO A 28 -15.98 -7.89 -9.01
CA PRO A 28 -14.71 -8.33 -8.44
C PRO A 28 -14.28 -9.65 -9.07
N LEU A 29 -13.02 -9.72 -9.49
CA LEU A 29 -12.43 -10.90 -10.13
C LEU A 29 -11.45 -11.54 -9.16
N SER A 30 -11.77 -12.75 -8.69
CA SER A 30 -10.88 -13.54 -7.82
C SER A 30 -10.09 -14.53 -8.66
N LEU A 31 -8.75 -14.43 -8.59
CA LEU A 31 -7.83 -15.28 -9.35
C LEU A 31 -6.83 -15.94 -8.41
N ALA A 32 -6.55 -17.21 -8.67
CA ALA A 32 -5.45 -17.92 -8.05
C ALA A 32 -4.12 -17.37 -8.56
N TYR A 33 -3.10 -17.31 -7.70
CA TYR A 33 -1.75 -16.88 -8.08
C TYR A 33 -0.69 -17.89 -7.67
N ARG A 34 0.47 -17.84 -8.34
CA ARG A 34 1.64 -18.62 -7.95
C ARG A 34 2.38 -17.90 -6.83
N SER A 35 2.44 -18.51 -5.65
CA SER A 35 3.12 -17.95 -4.47
C SER A 35 4.58 -17.58 -4.70
N GLU A 36 5.31 -18.40 -5.46
CA GLU A 36 6.74 -18.21 -5.79
C GLU A 36 6.98 -17.00 -6.72
N SER A 37 5.98 -16.62 -7.51
CA SER A 37 6.09 -15.52 -8.48
C SER A 37 5.85 -14.14 -7.88
N LEU A 38 5.45 -14.09 -6.60
CA LEU A 38 5.04 -12.87 -5.94
C LEU A 38 6.27 -12.01 -5.59
N GLN A 39 6.35 -10.80 -6.14
CA GLN A 39 7.45 -9.88 -5.86
C GLN A 39 6.90 -8.50 -5.51
N LEU A 40 7.39 -7.93 -4.40
CA LEU A 40 7.05 -6.58 -3.95
C LEU A 40 8.33 -5.74 -3.91
N SER A 41 8.41 -4.74 -4.78
CA SER A 41 9.51 -3.78 -4.83
C SER A 41 9.09 -2.51 -4.10
N LEU A 42 9.82 -2.18 -3.03
CA LEU A 42 9.65 -0.94 -2.28
C LEU A 42 10.85 -0.04 -2.54
N SER A 43 10.61 1.21 -2.88
CA SER A 43 11.69 2.15 -3.22
C SER A 43 11.54 3.48 -2.48
N ASN A 44 12.66 4.09 -2.14
CA ASN A 44 12.75 5.42 -1.54
C ASN A 44 13.67 6.28 -2.40
N GLU A 45 13.30 7.53 -2.58
CA GLU A 45 14.06 8.50 -3.36
C GLU A 45 14.95 9.35 -2.44
N TYR A 46 16.24 9.38 -2.76
CA TYR A 46 17.25 10.16 -2.04
C TYR A 46 18.00 11.08 -3.00
N ALA A 47 18.21 12.34 -2.62
CA ALA A 47 19.14 13.24 -3.26
C ALA A 47 20.55 13.00 -2.73
N LYS A 48 21.54 13.02 -3.62
CA LYS A 48 22.95 13.03 -3.23
C LYS A 48 23.35 14.47 -2.92
N ASP A 49 23.61 14.75 -1.66
CA ASP A 49 24.22 16.01 -1.25
C ASP A 49 25.74 15.89 -1.37
N ARG A 50 26.33 16.76 -2.19
CA ARG A 50 27.78 16.85 -2.37
C ARG A 50 28.23 18.20 -1.82
N SER A 51 28.50 18.25 -0.52
CA SER A 51 29.24 19.35 0.07
C SER A 51 30.73 19.23 -0.30
N LEU A 52 31.32 20.31 -0.83
CA LEU A 52 32.73 20.34 -1.18
C LEU A 52 33.60 20.14 0.08
N GLY A 53 34.50 19.15 0.07
CA GLY A 53 35.47 18.92 1.14
C GLY A 53 35.06 17.92 2.23
N SER A 54 33.86 17.32 2.15
CA SER A 54 33.45 16.27 3.09
C SER A 54 33.90 14.87 2.63
N PRO A 55 34.48 14.03 3.50
CA PRO A 55 34.95 12.69 3.14
C PRO A 55 33.81 11.68 2.88
N GLY A 56 32.55 12.06 3.12
CA GLY A 56 31.37 11.24 2.82
C GLY A 56 30.27 12.06 2.14
N GLY A 57 29.66 11.49 1.09
CA GLY A 57 28.50 12.08 0.43
C GLY A 57 27.25 11.92 1.28
N GLY A 58 26.57 13.02 1.58
CA GLY A 58 25.29 13.00 2.29
C GLY A 58 24.18 12.46 1.38
N LEU A 59 23.20 11.78 1.96
CA LEU A 59 21.95 11.44 1.29
C LEU A 59 20.81 12.15 2.00
N SER A 60 20.09 13.02 1.30
CA SER A 60 18.86 13.64 1.80
C SER A 60 17.66 12.89 1.27
N PHE A 61 16.74 12.51 2.15
CA PHE A 61 15.50 11.83 1.75
C PHE A 61 14.58 12.82 1.03
N GLN A 62 14.15 12.50 -0.19
CA GLN A 62 13.21 13.32 -0.96
C GLN A 62 11.77 12.81 -0.87
N GLY A 63 11.59 11.49 -0.76
CA GLY A 63 10.27 10.90 -0.68
C GLY A 63 10.27 9.38 -0.78
N GLY A 64 9.11 8.78 -0.53
CA GLY A 64 8.86 7.38 -0.88
C GLY A 64 8.62 7.28 -2.39
N GLY A 65 9.33 6.39 -3.06
CA GLY A 65 9.10 6.06 -4.45
C GLY A 65 7.80 5.29 -4.65
N SER A 66 7.45 5.02 -5.89
CA SER A 66 6.30 4.15 -6.20
C SER A 66 6.64 2.71 -5.83
N ASN A 67 5.74 2.06 -5.09
CA ASN A 67 5.83 0.63 -4.83
C ASN A 67 5.32 -0.15 -6.04
N GLU A 68 5.97 -1.27 -6.36
CA GLU A 68 5.62 -2.12 -7.49
C GLU A 68 5.32 -3.53 -6.99
N LEU A 69 4.23 -4.11 -7.49
CA LEU A 69 3.80 -5.47 -7.15
C LEU A 69 3.71 -6.30 -8.43
N THR A 70 4.51 -7.35 -8.52
CA THR A 70 4.47 -8.32 -9.61
C THR A 70 3.82 -9.61 -9.12
N VAL A 71 2.82 -10.08 -9.84
CA VAL A 71 2.06 -11.29 -9.53
C VAL A 71 1.82 -12.09 -10.79
N THR A 72 2.09 -13.40 -10.76
CA THR A 72 1.64 -14.31 -11.82
C THR A 72 0.36 -15.00 -11.42
N PHE A 73 -0.74 -14.61 -12.07
CA PHE A 73 -2.03 -15.29 -11.96
C PHE A 73 -2.03 -16.56 -12.79
N LEU A 74 -2.73 -17.56 -12.30
CA LEU A 74 -2.88 -18.83 -12.98
C LEU A 74 -4.33 -18.95 -13.46
N LEU A 75 -4.49 -19.06 -14.78
CA LEU A 75 -5.79 -19.21 -15.45
C LEU A 75 -5.88 -20.65 -15.97
N PHE A 76 -6.93 -21.35 -15.59
CA PHE A 76 -7.14 -22.75 -15.96
C PHE A 76 -8.56 -22.95 -16.48
N GLU A 77 -8.74 -23.92 -17.36
CA GLU A 77 -10.08 -24.46 -17.63
C GLU A 77 -10.58 -25.10 -16.33
N GLY A 78 -11.70 -24.59 -15.81
CA GLY A 78 -12.23 -25.03 -14.53
C GLY A 78 -12.56 -26.53 -14.55
N VAL A 79 -11.72 -27.35 -13.94
CA VAL A 79 -12.17 -28.65 -13.43
C VAL A 79 -12.98 -28.34 -12.18
N TYR A 80 -14.29 -28.48 -12.27
CA TYR A 80 -15.21 -28.14 -11.19
C TYR A 80 -14.86 -28.91 -9.91
N THR A 81 -14.37 -28.22 -8.89
CA THR A 81 -14.06 -28.82 -7.59
C THR A 81 -15.27 -28.86 -6.64
N ASN A 82 -16.34 -28.10 -6.93
CA ASN A 82 -17.57 -28.05 -6.13
C ASN A 82 -18.77 -27.57 -6.97
N LEU A 83 -19.97 -28.10 -6.68
CA LEU A 83 -21.28 -27.71 -7.24
C LEU A 83 -21.54 -26.19 -7.23
N ALA A 84 -21.05 -25.45 -6.23
CA ALA A 84 -21.22 -23.99 -6.15
C ALA A 84 -20.39 -23.23 -7.21
N LYS A 85 -19.18 -23.71 -7.52
CA LYS A 85 -18.32 -23.16 -8.59
C LYS A 85 -18.84 -23.57 -9.98
N PHE A 86 -19.57 -24.68 -10.07
CA PHE A 86 -20.29 -25.10 -11.28
C PHE A 86 -21.44 -24.16 -11.66
N THR A 87 -22.24 -23.71 -10.68
CA THR A 87 -23.32 -22.73 -10.93
C THR A 87 -22.83 -21.29 -11.13
N ALA A 88 -21.66 -20.95 -10.57
CA ALA A 88 -21.08 -19.60 -10.66
C ALA A 88 -20.25 -19.37 -11.93
N GLY A 89 -19.83 -20.43 -12.63
CA GLY A 89 -19.09 -20.37 -13.88
C GLY A 89 -17.76 -19.62 -13.75
N LEU A 90 -16.71 -20.30 -13.27
CA LEU A 90 -15.35 -19.94 -13.73
C LEU A 90 -15.33 -20.35 -15.21
N GLY A 91 -15.76 -19.43 -16.08
CA GLY A 91 -15.90 -19.65 -17.52
C GLY A 91 -14.63 -20.18 -18.17
N SER A 92 -14.69 -20.36 -19.49
CA SER A 92 -13.53 -20.81 -20.26
C SER A 92 -12.31 -19.92 -19.99
N ILE A 93 -11.09 -20.40 -20.26
CA ILE A 93 -9.87 -19.56 -20.16
C ILE A 93 -10.04 -18.26 -20.94
N GLN A 94 -10.77 -18.30 -22.06
CA GLN A 94 -11.08 -17.11 -22.87
C GLN A 94 -11.97 -16.12 -22.10
N ASP A 95 -12.95 -16.59 -21.35
CA ASP A 95 -13.81 -15.74 -20.52
C ASP A 95 -13.02 -15.11 -19.37
N GLN A 96 -12.16 -15.89 -18.72
CA GLN A 96 -11.29 -15.38 -17.65
C GLN A 96 -10.30 -14.34 -18.18
N LEU A 97 -9.69 -14.59 -19.34
CA LEU A 97 -8.85 -13.60 -20.02
C LEU A 97 -9.64 -12.35 -20.36
N THR A 98 -10.84 -12.49 -20.94
CA THR A 98 -11.71 -11.36 -21.28
C THR A 98 -12.08 -10.54 -20.06
N GLN A 99 -12.39 -11.20 -18.93
CA GLN A 99 -12.67 -10.54 -17.66
C GLN A 99 -11.44 -9.83 -17.10
N LEU A 100 -10.26 -10.45 -17.18
CA LEU A 100 -9.01 -9.84 -16.73
C LEU A 100 -8.64 -8.62 -17.59
N TYR A 101 -8.75 -8.73 -18.91
CA TYR A 101 -8.58 -7.61 -19.84
C TYR A 101 -9.58 -6.49 -19.57
N ALA A 102 -10.86 -6.82 -19.39
CA ALA A 102 -11.88 -5.84 -19.05
C ALA A 102 -11.61 -5.19 -17.68
N CYS A 103 -11.20 -5.94 -16.67
CA CYS A 103 -10.95 -5.39 -15.33
C CYS A 103 -9.71 -4.49 -15.30
N CYS A 104 -8.60 -4.97 -15.86
CA CYS A 104 -7.28 -4.38 -15.63
C CYS A 104 -6.74 -3.55 -16.80
N TYR A 105 -7.05 -3.91 -18.04
CA TYR A 105 -6.41 -3.29 -19.23
C TYR A 105 -7.33 -2.34 -19.99
N SER A 106 -8.64 -2.55 -19.98
CA SER A 106 -9.53 -1.73 -20.82
C SER A 106 -9.41 -0.27 -20.42
N ILE A 107 -9.05 0.56 -21.40
CA ILE A 107 -9.01 2.00 -21.26
C ILE A 107 -10.44 2.46 -21.11
N ASP A 108 -10.73 3.19 -20.04
CA ASP A 108 -12.03 3.78 -19.86
C ASP A 108 -12.21 4.89 -20.90
N GLY A 109 -13.24 4.76 -21.76
CA GLY A 109 -13.48 5.66 -22.88
C GLY A 109 -13.82 7.09 -22.46
N ALA A 110 -14.27 7.29 -21.22
CA ALA A 110 -14.57 8.61 -20.68
C ALA A 110 -13.34 9.33 -20.12
N SER A 111 -12.42 8.60 -19.49
CA SER A 111 -11.24 9.17 -18.81
C SER A 111 -9.94 9.02 -19.60
N HIS A 112 -9.93 8.25 -20.69
CA HIS A 112 -8.75 7.92 -21.50
C HIS A 112 -7.57 7.38 -20.68
N GLN A 113 -7.85 6.76 -19.53
CA GLN A 113 -6.85 6.23 -18.62
C GLN A 113 -7.15 4.76 -18.28
N PRO A 114 -6.12 3.98 -17.92
CA PRO A 114 -6.32 2.66 -17.32
C PRO A 114 -7.12 2.77 -16.02
N ARG A 115 -7.87 1.71 -15.70
CA ARG A 115 -8.67 1.69 -14.46
C ARG A 115 -7.79 1.63 -13.23
N PHE A 116 -8.28 2.24 -12.15
CA PHE A 116 -7.68 2.12 -10.84
C PHE A 116 -8.08 0.79 -10.22
N LEU A 117 -7.10 0.07 -9.69
CA LEU A 117 -7.29 -1.25 -9.13
C LEU A 117 -7.09 -1.24 -7.62
N THR A 118 -7.85 -2.11 -6.96
CA THR A 118 -7.62 -2.52 -5.58
C THR A 118 -7.43 -4.03 -5.59
N LEU A 119 -6.22 -4.46 -5.22
CA LEU A 119 -5.90 -5.86 -5.01
C LEU A 119 -6.08 -6.15 -3.53
N THR A 120 -6.83 -7.19 -3.21
CA THR A 120 -7.02 -7.66 -1.83
C THR A 120 -6.71 -9.15 -1.75
N TRP A 121 -6.06 -9.54 -0.66
CA TRP A 121 -5.65 -10.92 -0.41
C TRP A 121 -5.97 -11.34 1.01
N ASP A 122 -6.03 -12.65 1.24
CA ASP A 122 -6.22 -13.20 2.59
C ASP A 122 -4.88 -13.37 3.35
N LYS A 123 -4.86 -14.05 4.49
CA LYS A 123 -3.67 -14.29 5.34
C LYS A 123 -2.53 -15.05 4.64
N THR A 124 -2.74 -15.52 3.41
CA THR A 124 -1.81 -16.34 2.63
C THR A 124 -0.66 -15.56 1.99
N MET A 125 -0.77 -14.24 1.90
CA MET A 125 0.28 -13.41 1.29
C MET A 125 1.40 -13.13 2.31
N PRO A 126 2.67 -13.46 1.99
CA PRO A 126 3.77 -13.41 2.95
C PRO A 126 4.26 -11.98 3.27
N PHE A 127 3.93 -10.99 2.43
CA PHE A 127 4.44 -9.63 2.60
C PHE A 127 3.51 -8.78 3.48
N PRO A 128 4.07 -8.09 4.50
CA PRO A 128 3.30 -7.20 5.37
C PRO A 128 3.03 -5.86 4.67
N TYR A 129 2.07 -5.82 3.75
CA TYR A 129 1.70 -4.60 3.03
C TYR A 129 0.25 -4.14 3.30
N GLY A 130 0.08 -2.84 3.54
CA GLY A 130 -1.17 -2.10 3.31
C GLY A 130 -2.45 -2.69 3.91
N ARG A 131 -2.44 -3.25 5.13
CA ARG A 131 -3.60 -3.97 5.72
C ARG A 131 -4.23 -4.99 4.76
N LYS A 132 -3.38 -5.71 3.99
CA LYS A 132 -3.74 -6.68 2.96
C LYS A 132 -4.43 -6.12 1.71
N LYS A 133 -4.15 -4.85 1.40
CA LYS A 133 -4.64 -4.20 0.19
C LYS A 133 -3.50 -3.51 -0.53
N PHE A 134 -3.49 -3.62 -1.85
CA PHE A 134 -2.63 -2.84 -2.72
C PHE A 134 -3.49 -1.97 -3.62
N LEU A 135 -3.18 -0.68 -3.65
CA LEU A 135 -3.92 0.34 -4.37
C LEU A 135 -3.08 0.77 -5.56
N GLY A 136 -3.43 0.33 -6.76
CA GLY A 136 -2.57 0.53 -7.92
C GLY A 136 -3.27 0.67 -9.26
N ILE A 137 -2.45 0.67 -10.31
CA ILE A 137 -2.85 0.57 -11.72
C ILE A 137 -2.05 -0.57 -12.36
N LEU A 138 -2.59 -1.20 -13.41
CA LEU A 138 -1.84 -2.20 -14.17
C LEU A 138 -0.82 -1.48 -15.08
N ARG A 139 0.46 -1.74 -14.89
CA ARG A 139 1.55 -1.24 -15.75
C ARG A 139 1.73 -2.14 -16.97
N SER A 140 1.82 -3.45 -16.76
CA SER A 140 2.05 -4.40 -17.83
C SER A 140 1.42 -5.76 -17.54
N ILE A 141 1.06 -6.47 -18.61
CA ILE A 141 0.59 -7.85 -18.55
C ILE A 141 1.32 -8.68 -19.59
N ARG A 142 1.83 -9.84 -19.19
CA ARG A 142 2.45 -10.84 -20.06
C ARG A 142 1.72 -12.16 -19.88
N LEU A 143 1.22 -12.70 -20.99
CA LEU A 143 0.53 -13.98 -21.00
C LEU A 143 1.46 -15.06 -21.54
N LYS A 144 1.59 -16.17 -20.81
CA LYS A 144 2.35 -17.34 -21.21
C LYS A 144 1.48 -18.58 -21.10
N ALA A 145 1.29 -19.31 -22.20
CA ALA A 145 0.66 -20.62 -22.15
C ALA A 145 1.62 -21.62 -21.47
N GLU A 146 1.19 -22.27 -20.39
CA GLU A 146 1.99 -23.27 -19.68
C GLU A 146 1.70 -24.69 -20.16
N SER A 147 0.45 -24.96 -20.51
CA SER A 147 0.04 -26.23 -21.08
C SER A 147 -0.86 -25.99 -22.27
N VAL A 148 -0.61 -26.72 -23.35
CA VAL A 148 -1.36 -26.65 -24.60
C VAL A 148 -1.89 -28.04 -24.90
N GLY A 149 -3.20 -28.15 -25.06
CA GLY A 149 -3.85 -29.39 -25.45
C GLY A 149 -3.53 -29.76 -26.91
N PRO A 150 -3.82 -31.01 -27.31
CA PRO A 150 -3.54 -31.52 -28.66
C PRO A 150 -4.21 -30.72 -29.79
N ASN A 151 -5.27 -29.96 -29.49
CA ASN A 151 -5.97 -29.10 -30.45
C ASN A 151 -5.37 -27.67 -30.55
N GLY A 152 -4.22 -27.41 -29.94
CA GLY A 152 -3.59 -26.08 -29.91
C GLY A 152 -4.24 -25.07 -28.94
N LYS A 153 -5.32 -25.46 -28.25
CA LYS A 153 -5.93 -24.66 -27.19
C LYS A 153 -5.08 -24.73 -25.93
N ALA A 154 -4.72 -23.58 -25.35
CA ALA A 154 -4.06 -23.54 -24.05
C ALA A 154 -5.01 -24.08 -22.97
N ALA A 155 -4.55 -25.06 -22.19
CA ALA A 155 -5.26 -25.63 -21.04
C ALA A 155 -4.91 -24.91 -19.72
N SER A 156 -3.76 -24.23 -19.69
CA SER A 156 -3.34 -23.35 -18.59
C SER A 156 -2.58 -22.16 -19.15
N VAL A 157 -2.89 -20.96 -18.65
CA VAL A 157 -2.22 -19.70 -19.00
C VAL A 157 -1.75 -19.02 -17.72
N ALA A 158 -0.45 -18.73 -17.65
CA ALA A 158 0.14 -17.88 -16.64
C ALA A 158 0.09 -16.41 -17.11
N ALA A 159 -0.57 -15.55 -16.34
CA ALA A 159 -0.67 -14.12 -16.58
C ALA A 159 0.20 -13.35 -15.58
N GLU A 160 1.40 -12.98 -15.99
CA GLU A 160 2.30 -12.14 -15.21
C GLU A 160 1.86 -10.68 -15.32
N CYS A 161 1.39 -10.12 -14.21
CA CYS A 161 0.88 -8.76 -14.12
C CYS A 161 1.81 -7.93 -13.22
N GLN A 162 2.19 -6.75 -13.71
CA GLN A 162 2.94 -5.75 -12.96
C GLN A 162 2.02 -4.60 -12.60
N PHE A 163 1.93 -4.29 -11.31
CA PHE A 163 1.10 -3.22 -10.76
C PHE A 163 1.95 -2.15 -10.12
N ASP A 164 1.63 -0.89 -10.41
CA ASP A 164 2.24 0.25 -9.75
C ASP A 164 1.31 0.84 -8.72
N GLU A 165 1.85 1.23 -7.58
CA GLU A 165 1.09 1.92 -6.56
C GLU A 165 0.60 3.28 -7.06
N CYS A 166 -0.71 3.48 -6.94
CA CYS A 166 -1.37 4.72 -7.31
C CYS A 166 -2.35 5.11 -6.21
N ILE A 167 -1.89 5.98 -5.32
CA ILE A 167 -2.69 6.55 -4.23
C ILE A 167 -3.12 7.97 -4.55
N SER A 168 -4.34 8.31 -4.16
CA SER A 168 -4.87 9.66 -4.34
C SER A 168 -4.07 10.69 -3.53
N ARG A 169 -4.06 11.94 -3.98
CA ARG A 169 -3.40 13.05 -3.24
C ARG A 169 -3.93 13.15 -1.80
N LYS A 170 -5.23 12.98 -1.59
CA LYS A 170 -5.84 12.99 -0.24
C LYS A 170 -5.29 11.87 0.64
N GLN A 171 -5.16 10.65 0.10
CA GLN A 171 -4.59 9.51 0.83
C GLN A 171 -3.10 9.72 1.12
N ARG A 172 -2.32 10.22 0.16
CA ARG A 172 -0.91 10.56 0.34
C ARG A 172 -0.71 11.60 1.43
N LEU A 173 -1.52 12.66 1.42
CA LEU A 173 -1.50 13.68 2.47
C LEU A 173 -1.91 13.11 3.84
N LYS A 174 -2.90 12.21 3.91
CA LYS A 174 -3.24 11.53 5.18
C LYS A 174 -2.10 10.66 5.69
N ALA A 175 -1.45 9.89 4.81
CA ALA A 175 -0.30 9.06 5.16
C ALA A 175 0.89 9.91 5.63
N ALA A 176 1.16 11.03 4.95
CA ALA A 176 2.20 11.99 5.35
C ALA A 176 1.85 12.70 6.67
N LYS A 177 0.60 13.14 6.83
CA LYS A 177 0.10 13.80 8.04
C LYS A 177 0.20 12.91 9.29
N LEU A 178 -0.01 11.60 9.16
CA LEU A 178 0.16 10.68 10.30
C LEU A 178 1.57 10.68 10.88
N ASN A 179 2.57 11.07 10.08
CA ASN A 179 3.99 11.05 10.47
C ASN A 179 4.62 12.46 10.53
N SER A 180 3.88 13.53 10.25
CA SER A 180 4.40 14.89 10.30
C SER A 180 4.28 15.48 11.72
N PRO A 181 5.32 16.12 12.26
CA PRO A 181 5.27 16.91 13.51
C PRO A 181 4.28 18.10 13.47
N ASP A 182 3.69 18.36 12.31
CA ASP A 182 2.78 19.47 12.00
C ASP A 182 1.32 19.23 12.46
N LEU A 183 1.06 18.11 13.14
CA LEU A 183 -0.23 17.84 13.79
C LEU A 183 -0.09 18.00 15.30
N THR A 184 -1.00 18.74 15.92
CA THR A 184 -1.06 18.86 17.38
C THR A 184 -1.27 17.47 17.99
N HIS A 185 -0.23 16.86 18.55
CA HIS A 185 -0.34 15.56 19.19
C HIS A 185 -0.93 15.73 20.57
N VAL A 186 -2.07 15.12 20.85
CA VAL A 186 -2.65 15.12 22.19
C VAL A 186 -2.34 13.77 22.84
N ARG A 187 -1.58 13.78 23.94
CA ARG A 187 -1.14 12.56 24.65
C ARG A 187 -1.61 12.59 26.09
N GLN A 188 -2.15 11.47 26.56
CA GLN A 188 -2.40 11.28 27.98
C GLN A 188 -1.11 10.83 28.68
N ILE A 189 -0.83 11.42 29.83
CA ILE A 189 0.33 11.14 30.67
C ILE A 189 0.04 9.93 31.54
N VAL A 190 0.96 8.97 31.56
CA VAL A 190 0.95 7.81 32.47
C VAL A 190 2.01 8.01 33.56
N ALA A 191 1.87 7.31 34.70
CA ALA A 191 2.88 7.37 35.75
C ALA A 191 4.26 6.95 35.22
N GLY A 192 5.30 7.75 35.51
CA GLY A 192 6.67 7.55 35.01
C GLY A 192 6.99 8.28 33.70
N ASP A 193 6.00 8.88 33.05
CA ASP A 193 6.23 9.70 31.87
C ASP A 193 6.95 11.01 32.19
N ARG A 194 7.73 11.44 31.20
CA ARG A 194 8.60 12.62 31.28
C ARG A 194 8.34 13.52 30.07
N LEU A 195 8.12 14.82 30.30
CA LEU A 195 7.72 15.74 29.24
C LEU A 195 8.82 15.90 28.19
N ASP A 196 10.07 15.94 28.63
CA ASP A 196 11.27 15.99 27.79
C ASP A 196 11.40 14.78 26.88
N LEU A 197 11.16 13.58 27.41
CA LEU A 197 11.22 12.35 26.62
C LEU A 197 10.08 12.31 25.58
N LYS A 198 8.87 12.72 25.94
CA LYS A 198 7.76 12.81 24.99
C LYS A 198 7.99 13.87 23.92
N THR A 199 8.56 15.02 24.30
CA THR A 199 8.91 16.10 23.35
C THR A 199 9.94 15.62 22.35
N TRP A 200 11.02 14.97 22.81
CA TRP A 200 12.03 14.37 21.95
C TRP A 200 11.45 13.27 21.05
N SER A 201 10.54 12.43 21.56
CA SER A 201 9.89 11.39 20.76
C SER A 201 8.99 11.93 19.64
N ILE A 202 8.46 13.16 19.77
CA ILE A 202 7.55 13.77 18.79
C ILE A 202 8.31 14.66 17.80
N TYR A 203 9.25 15.48 18.29
CA TYR A 203 9.95 16.47 17.47
C TYR A 203 11.42 16.14 17.18
N GLY A 204 11.98 15.10 17.80
CA GLY A 204 13.42 14.81 17.73
C GLY A 204 14.31 15.75 18.54
N ASP A 205 13.73 16.79 19.17
CA ASP A 205 14.44 17.80 19.94
C ASP A 205 13.81 18.00 21.34
N SER A 206 14.62 17.77 22.38
CA SER A 206 14.22 17.97 23.78
C SER A 206 14.29 19.43 24.22
N ALA A 207 14.97 20.31 23.48
CA ALA A 207 15.07 21.73 23.79
C ALA A 207 13.71 22.45 23.72
N LEU A 208 12.74 21.88 23.00
CA LEU A 208 11.38 22.40 22.89
C LEU A 208 10.51 22.17 24.14
N THR A 209 10.98 21.37 25.10
CA THR A 209 10.22 21.01 26.32
C THR A 209 9.65 22.21 27.08
N PRO A 210 10.38 23.33 27.28
CA PRO A 210 9.83 24.51 27.96
C PRO A 210 8.73 25.20 27.17
N GLN A 211 8.80 25.18 25.84
CA GLN A 211 7.77 25.76 24.97
C GLN A 211 6.49 24.92 25.06
N ILE A 212 6.61 23.59 25.06
CA ILE A 212 5.49 22.68 25.28
C ILE A 212 4.88 22.88 26.66
N ALA A 213 5.69 22.97 27.72
CA ALA A 213 5.21 23.21 29.08
C ALA A 213 4.37 24.50 29.15
N ARG A 214 4.85 25.60 28.56
CA ARG A 214 4.11 26.87 28.47
C ARG A 214 2.81 26.75 27.69
N SER A 215 2.81 26.04 26.56
CA SER A 215 1.60 25.86 25.74
C SER A 215 0.50 25.01 26.41
N ASN A 216 0.83 24.31 27.50
CA ASN A 216 -0.09 23.48 28.28
C ASN A 216 -0.32 24.02 29.70
N ASP A 217 0.02 25.28 29.95
CA ASP A 217 -0.10 25.93 31.26
C ASP A 217 0.58 25.14 32.41
N LEU A 218 1.73 24.52 32.11
CA LEU A 218 2.55 23.83 33.10
C LEU A 218 3.64 24.76 33.63
N ASP A 219 3.57 25.06 34.93
CA ASP A 219 4.57 25.88 35.64
C ASP A 219 5.98 25.28 35.56
N SER A 220 6.08 23.95 35.44
CA SER A 220 7.34 23.25 35.28
C SER A 220 7.18 22.02 34.39
N PRO A 221 8.14 21.73 33.50
CA PRO A 221 8.13 20.51 32.69
C PRO A 221 8.25 19.22 33.51
N ARG A 222 8.55 19.31 34.81
CA ARG A 222 8.61 18.19 35.75
C ARG A 222 7.27 17.91 36.45
N LEU A 223 6.31 18.85 36.40
CA LEU A 223 5.03 18.74 37.08
C LEU A 223 3.99 18.04 36.20
N LEU A 224 4.28 16.79 35.82
CA LEU A 224 3.33 15.96 35.09
C LEU A 224 2.49 15.12 36.07
N ARG A 225 1.17 15.25 35.98
CA ARG A 225 0.23 14.40 36.74
C ARG A 225 -0.25 13.25 35.85
N PRO A 226 -0.18 11.99 36.32
CA PRO A 226 -0.80 10.87 35.60
C PRO A 226 -2.29 11.13 35.35
N GLY A 227 -2.77 10.78 34.16
CA GLY A 227 -4.13 11.03 33.71
C GLY A 227 -4.34 12.39 33.02
N MET A 228 -3.40 13.33 33.15
CA MET A 228 -3.44 14.62 32.47
C MET A 228 -3.24 14.47 30.96
N THR A 229 -3.88 15.32 30.19
CA THR A 229 -3.72 15.39 28.73
C THR A 229 -2.82 16.56 28.38
N VAL A 230 -1.75 16.30 27.62
CA VAL A 230 -0.79 17.31 27.14
C VAL A 230 -0.87 17.37 25.62
N ALA A 231 -1.08 18.58 25.11
CA ALA A 231 -1.05 18.92 23.70
C ALA A 231 0.36 19.32 23.26
N PHE A 232 0.85 18.75 22.18
CA PHE A 232 2.14 19.05 21.59
C PHE A 232 1.86 19.80 20.29
N PRO A 233 1.85 21.16 20.28
CA PRO A 233 1.52 21.96 19.10
C PRO A 233 2.58 21.87 18.00
N PRO A 234 2.23 22.08 16.72
CA PRO A 234 3.19 22.02 15.63
C PRO A 234 4.34 23.02 15.86
N TYR A 235 5.57 22.54 15.68
CA TYR A 235 6.78 23.37 15.73
C TYR A 235 7.35 23.46 14.32
N ARG A 236 7.50 24.69 13.81
CA ARG A 236 8.19 24.96 12.56
C ARG A 236 9.66 25.22 12.90
N SER A 237 10.55 24.28 12.56
CA SER A 237 11.98 24.56 12.59
C SER A 237 12.29 25.64 11.55
N GLU A 238 12.85 26.77 11.95
CA GLU A 238 13.48 27.71 11.04
C GLU A 238 14.85 27.17 10.60
N GLU A 239 14.87 26.07 9.86
CA GLU A 239 16.06 25.62 9.15
C GLU A 239 15.85 25.89 7.66
N GLY A 240 16.17 27.12 7.25
CA GLY A 240 16.02 27.58 5.87
C GLY A 240 16.47 29.03 5.61
N GLN A 241 17.35 29.59 6.44
CA GLN A 241 18.09 30.82 6.13
C GLN A 241 19.55 30.65 6.56
N ALA A 242 20.34 30.01 5.71
CA ALA A 242 21.79 30.19 5.60
C ALA A 242 22.24 29.71 4.22
#